data_AF-A0A482ZIW3-F1
#
_entry.id   AF-A0A482ZIW3-F1
#
_cell.length_a   1.000
_cell.length_b   1.000
_cell.length_c   1.000
_cell.angle_alpha   90.00
_cell.angle_beta   90.00
_cell.angle_gamma   90.00
#
_symmetry.space_group_name_H-M   'P 1'
#
loop_
_entity.id
_entity.type
_entity.pdbx_description
1 polymer ?
#
loop_
_entity_poly.entity_id
_entity_poly.type
_entity_poly.pdbx_seq_one_letter_code
_entity_poly.pdbx_strand_id
1 'polypeptide(L)' 'MRLSNTEINAIKRCSAEFFPNSEVFLFGSRVDDDKKGGDIDLYIETRLYDVFNRDLCINRDD' A
#
# COMPACT_ATOMS: atom_id res chain seq x y z
N MET A 1 1.00 -12.92 -10.13
CA MET A 1 1.41 -11.80 -9.28
C MET A 1 2.87 -11.93 -8.88
N ARG A 2 3.69 -10.96 -9.29
CA ARG A 2 5.14 -10.92 -9.08
C ARG A 2 5.54 -10.22 -7.76
N LEU A 3 4.98 -10.72 -6.67
CA LEU A 3 5.33 -10.34 -5.29
C LEU A 3 5.60 -11.60 -4.48
N SER A 4 6.65 -11.57 -3.68
CA SER A 4 6.93 -12.60 -2.69
C SER A 4 5.90 -12.55 -1.54
N ASN A 5 5.75 -13.66 -0.84
CA ASN A 5 4.90 -13.70 0.36
C ASN A 5 5.34 -12.67 1.41
N THR A 6 6.64 -12.41 1.54
CA THR A 6 7.18 -11.40 2.45
C THR A 6 6.71 -10.00 2.06
N GLU A 7 6.77 -9.63 0.78
CA GLU A 7 6.29 -8.33 0.29
C GLU A 7 4.78 -8.19 0.46
N ILE A 8 4.01 -9.25 0.13
CA ILE A 8 2.55 -9.25 0.34
C ILE A 8 2.21 -9.02 1.81
N ASN A 9 2.89 -9.71 2.72
CA ASN A 9 2.66 -9.56 4.16
C ASN A 9 3.07 -8.17 4.66
N ALA A 10 4.18 -7.62 4.17
CA ALA A 10 4.61 -6.26 4.50
C ALA A 10 3.58 -5.23 4.03
N ILE A 11 3.10 -5.32 2.78
CA ILE A 11 2.08 -4.43 2.23
C ILE A 11 0.79 -4.50 3.04
N LYS A 12 0.30 -5.71 3.34
CA LYS A 12 -0.92 -5.91 4.14
C LYS A 12 -0.78 -5.31 5.54
N ARG A 13 0.36 -5.57 6.20
CA ARG A 13 0.63 -5.04 7.55
C ARG A 13 0.67 -3.52 7.55
N CYS A 14 1.45 -2.90 6.65
CA CYS A 14 1.54 -1.45 6.56
C CYS A 14 0.17 -0.83 6.20
N SER A 15 -0.57 -1.43 5.26
CA SER A 15 -1.89 -0.93 4.88
C SER A 15 -2.85 -0.93 6.09
N ALA A 16 -2.88 -2.02 6.87
CA ALA A 16 -3.70 -2.09 8.08
C ALA A 16 -3.23 -1.13 9.19
N GLU A 17 -1.92 -0.91 9.32
CA GLU A 17 -1.33 -0.02 10.32
C GLU A 17 -1.66 1.45 10.06
N PHE A 18 -1.52 1.90 8.81
CA PHE A 18 -1.70 3.30 8.43
C PHE A 18 -3.12 3.63 7.96
N PHE A 19 -3.81 2.67 7.35
CA PHE A 19 -5.15 2.83 6.79
C PHE A 19 -6.10 1.75 7.35
N PRO A 20 -6.61 1.92 8.58
CA PRO A 20 -7.61 1.02 9.15
C PRO A 20 -8.81 0.87 8.21
N ASN A 21 -9.43 -0.32 8.19
CA ASN A 21 -10.62 -0.62 7.38
C ASN A 21 -10.46 -0.33 5.87
N SER A 22 -9.23 -0.35 5.36
CA SER A 22 -8.93 -0.15 3.94
C SER A 22 -8.87 -1.47 3.16
N GLU A 23 -9.05 -1.36 1.86
CA GLU A 23 -8.76 -2.42 0.90
C GLU A 23 -7.53 -2.01 0.08
N VAL A 24 -6.61 -2.97 -0.13
CA VAL A 24 -5.40 -2.75 -0.92
C VAL A 24 -5.42 -3.61 -2.17
N PHE A 25 -5.20 -2.98 -3.31
CA PHE A 25 -5.23 -3.62 -4.62
C PHE A 25 -3.88 -3.44 -5.30
N LEU A 26 -3.30 -4.56 -5.76
CA LEU A 26 -2.17 -4.53 -6.67
C LEU A 26 -2.67 -4.31 -8.10
N PHE A 27 -2.10 -3.34 -8.80
CA PHE A 27 -2.33 -3.14 -10.22
C PHE A 27 -1.01 -2.95 -10.97
N GLY A 28 -1.10 -2.57 -12.24
CA GLY A 28 0.08 -2.28 -13.04
C GLY A 28 0.90 -3.52 -13.43
N SER A 29 2.20 -3.30 -13.63
CA SER A 29 3.08 -4.29 -14.29
C SER A 29 3.30 -5.59 -13.50
N ARG A 30 3.05 -5.58 -12.18
CA ARG A 30 3.33 -6.70 -11.26
C ARG A 30 2.19 -7.70 -11.12
N VAL A 31 1.02 -7.44 -11.73
CA VAL A 31 -0.08 -8.42 -11.77
C VAL A 31 0.20 -9.58 -12.73
N ASP A 32 1.01 -9.32 -13.76
CA ASP A 32 1.35 -10.23 -14.84
C ASP A 32 2.70 -10.92 -14.55
N ASP A 33 2.70 -12.25 -14.44
CA ASP A 33 3.87 -13.06 -14.10
C ASP A 33 4.92 -13.16 -15.21
N ASP A 34 4.52 -12.93 -16.46
CA ASP A 34 5.40 -13.08 -17.63
C ASP A 34 6.24 -11.82 -17.90
N LYS A 35 5.92 -10.69 -17.25
CA LYS A 35 6.69 -9.45 -17.37
C LYS A 35 7.97 -9.48 -16.55
N LYS A 36 8.91 -8.57 -16.84
CA LYS A 36 10.17 -8.39 -16.09
C LYS A 36 10.32 -6.95 -15.60
N GLY A 37 11.02 -6.77 -14.48
CA GLY A 37 11.23 -5.45 -13.87
C GLY A 37 9.92 -4.77 -13.44
N GLY A 38 9.94 -3.45 -13.30
CA GLY A 38 8.79 -2.61 -12.96
C GLY A 38 8.61 -2.34 -11.46
N ASP A 39 7.95 -1.23 -11.17
CA ASP A 39 7.60 -0.80 -9.81
C ASP A 39 6.37 -1.56 -9.28
N ILE A 40 6.05 -1.35 -8.00
CA ILE A 40 4.86 -1.91 -7.34
C ILE A 40 3.80 -0.82 -7.29
N ASP A 41 2.78 -0.93 -8.15
CA ASP A 41 1.65 0.00 -8.19
C ASP A 41 0.53 -0.48 -7.26
N LEU A 42 0.20 0.29 -6.21
CA LEU A 42 -0.83 -0.04 -5.23
C LEU A 42 -1.93 1.03 -5.21
N TYR A 43 -3.18 0.57 -5.18
CA TYR A 43 -4.35 1.41 -4.92
C TYR A 43 -4.90 1.04 -3.56
N ILE A 44 -5.08 2.04 -2.69
CA ILE A 44 -5.62 1.85 -1.35
C ILE A 44 -6.96 2.56 -1.30
N GLU A 45 -8.03 1.79 -1.21
CA GLU A 45 -9.37 2.30 -0.99
C GLU A 45 -9.59 2.44 0.52
N THR A 46 -9.80 3.68 0.97
CA THR A 46 -10.01 4.00 2.38
C THR A 46 -11.43 4.51 2.59
N ARG A 47 -11.97 4.31 3.79
CA ARG A 47 -13.17 5.04 4.20
C ARG A 47 -12.73 6.46 4.57
N LEU A 48 -13.33 7.47 3.92
CA LEU A 48 -12.97 8.90 4.01
C LEU A 48 -12.79 9.47 5.43
N TYR A 49 -13.33 8.81 6.46
CA TYR A 49 -13.21 9.22 7.86
C TYR A 49 -11.88 8.82 8.54
N ASP A 50 -11.13 7.87 7.98
CA ASP A 50 -9.95 7.28 8.64
C ASP A 50 -8.63 7.98 8.25
N VAL A 51 -8.58 8.72 7.13
CA VAL A 51 -7.32 9.26 6.57
C VAL A 51 -6.92 10.61 7.17
N PHE A 52 -7.89 11.42 7.63
CA PHE A 52 -7.63 12.78 8.12
C PHE A 52 -7.41 12.87 9.64
N ASN A 53 -7.54 11.75 10.36
CA ASN A 53 -7.47 11.70 11.83
C ASN A 53 -6.12 11.24 12.38
N ARG A 54 -5.11 11.04 11.54
CA ARG A 54 -3.73 10.93 12.01
C ARG A 54 -2.98 12.17 11.60
N ASP A 55 -2.35 12.78 12.60
CA ASP A 55 -1.20 13.65 12.41
C ASP A 55 -0.21 12.92 11.50
N LEU A 56 -0.28 13.23 10.21
CA LEU A 56 0.83 13.04 9.30
C LEU A 56 1.88 14.03 9.79
N CYS A 57 2.61 13.64 10.83
CA CYS A 57 3.89 14.21 11.21
C CYS A 57 4.84 13.99 10.03
N ILE A 58 4.67 14.81 9.00
CA ILE A 58 5.82 15.32 8.27
C ILE A 58 6.53 16.15 9.32
N ASN A 59 7.49 15.54 10.03
CA ASN A 59 8.47 16.27 10.82
C ASN A 59 9.09 17.31 9.88
N ARG A 60 8.62 18.55 9.95
CA ARG A 60 9.41 19.70 9.58
C ARG A 60 10.14 20.06 10.85
N ASP A 61 11.34 19.53 10.99
CA ASP A 61 12.32 20.07 11.91
C ASP A 61 12.61 21.51 11.44
N ASP A 62 12.09 22.49 12.17
CA ASP A 62 12.57 23.87 12.28
C ASP A 62 12.21 24.41 13.69
#